data_AF-A0A4R1F690-F1
#
_entry.id   AF-A0A4R1F690-F1
#
_cell.length_a   1.000
_cell.length_b   1.000
_cell.length_c   1.000
_cell.angle_alpha   90.00
_cell.angle_beta   90.00
_cell.angle_gamma   90.00
#
_symmetry.space_group_name_H-M   'P 1'
#
loop_
_entity.id
_entity.type
_entity.pdbx_description
1 polymer ?
#
loop_
_entity_poly.entity_id
_entity_poly.type
_entity_poly.pdbx_seq_one_letter_code
_entity_poly.pdbx_strand_id
1 'polypeptide(L)'
;MMKTLSTIIMGIVILAGLILAVTPFVADKFFPVPENATRVAKPEAAVMALQQWFQSPDALITDVQAINKSGNEASSSWFSFSVGRRPVEKYIINKKLSQNTLTPEILESTFSTNNPPASWWHPTAVNQETYFSGTDQGRSVALIYNPDTKRGVLVTSTKKLN
;
A
#
# COMPACT_ATOMS: atom_id res chain seq x y z
N MET A 1 46.04 -8.65 -35.90
CA MET A 1 46.79 -7.84 -34.90
C MET A 1 45.92 -6.64 -34.53
N MET A 2 45.87 -6.31 -33.24
CA MET A 2 44.83 -5.61 -32.50
C MET A 2 44.71 -4.07 -32.71
N LYS A 3 43.52 -3.58 -32.33
CA LYS A 3 43.22 -2.30 -31.63
C LYS A 3 43.15 -1.00 -32.45
N THR A 4 41.91 -0.53 -32.64
CA THR A 4 41.43 0.82 -32.22
C THR A 4 39.93 0.76 -31.92
N LEU A 5 39.58 -0.11 -30.98
CA LEU A 5 38.22 -0.30 -30.44
C LEU A 5 37.93 0.70 -29.29
N SER A 6 38.39 1.95 -29.42
CA SER A 6 38.58 2.85 -28.28
C SER A 6 37.77 4.15 -28.31
N THR A 7 36.69 4.21 -29.08
CA THR A 7 35.86 5.45 -29.17
C THR A 7 34.38 5.23 -28.82
N ILE A 8 33.94 4.00 -28.53
CA ILE A 8 32.53 3.73 -28.20
C ILE A 8 32.30 3.55 -26.68
N ILE A 9 33.37 3.46 -25.89
CA ILE A 9 33.31 3.20 -24.43
C ILE A 9 33.44 4.51 -23.64
N MET A 10 32.64 5.52 -23.96
CA MET A 10 32.48 6.68 -23.06
C MET A 10 31.11 7.37 -23.20
N GLY A 11 30.16 6.76 -23.92
CA GLY A 11 28.80 7.28 -24.11
C GLY A 11 27.69 6.46 -23.45
N ILE A 12 28.02 5.33 -22.80
CA ILE A 12 27.05 4.41 -22.18
C ILE A 12 27.53 4.07 -20.76
N VAL A 13 27.65 5.08 -19.90
CA VAL A 13 27.83 4.89 -18.44
C VAL A 13 26.86 5.75 -17.62
N ILE A 14 26.19 6.74 -18.23
CA ILE A 14 25.29 7.64 -17.50
C ILE A 14 23.85 7.06 -17.35
N LEU A 15 23.52 5.95 -18.02
CA LEU A 15 22.20 5.30 -17.87
C LEU A 15 22.14 4.23 -16.76
N ALA A 16 23.26 3.95 -16.08
CA ALA A 16 23.34 2.96 -15.00
C ALA A 16 23.48 3.60 -13.60
N GLY A 17 23.23 4.91 -13.48
CA GLY A 17 23.46 5.69 -12.25
C GLY A 17 22.23 6.01 -11.40
N LEU A 18 21.05 5.46 -11.73
CA LEU A 18 19.85 5.51 -10.86
C LEU A 18 19.36 4.09 -10.58
N ILE A 19 20.32 3.27 -10.16
CA ILE A 19 20.11 1.97 -9.57
C ILE A 19 19.52 2.18 -8.16
N LEU A 20 18.34 1.59 -7.94
CA LEU A 20 17.88 1.09 -6.64
C LEU A 20 17.47 2.12 -5.58
N ALA A 21 16.44 2.93 -5.87
CA ALA A 21 15.47 3.25 -4.82
C ALA A 21 14.56 2.02 -4.63
N VAL A 22 15.10 1.02 -3.92
CA VAL A 22 14.41 -0.23 -3.59
C VAL A 22 13.25 0.07 -2.65
N THR A 23 12.06 0.27 -3.22
CA THR A 23 10.84 0.07 -2.46
C THR A 23 10.78 -1.40 -2.03
N PRO A 24 10.66 -1.72 -0.73
CA PRO A 24 10.57 -3.10 -0.26
C PRO A 24 9.35 -3.87 -0.81
N PHE A 25 8.39 -3.18 -1.44
CA PHE A 25 7.22 -3.77 -2.11
C PHE A 25 7.48 -4.36 -3.51
N VAL A 26 8.68 -4.15 -4.10
CA VAL A 26 9.05 -4.68 -5.44
C VAL A 26 10.06 -5.83 -5.35
N ALA A 27 10.57 -6.12 -4.16
CA ALA A 27 11.60 -7.15 -3.93
C ALA A 27 11.12 -8.61 -4.12
N ASP A 28 9.83 -8.83 -4.41
CA ASP A 28 9.24 -10.17 -4.60
C ASP A 28 9.81 -10.94 -5.81
N LYS A 29 10.56 -10.29 -6.71
CA LYS A 29 11.22 -10.99 -7.84
C LYS A 29 12.61 -11.55 -7.51
N PHE A 30 13.26 -11.14 -6.42
CA PHE A 30 14.69 -11.44 -6.21
C PHE A 30 15.01 -12.23 -4.94
N PHE A 31 14.07 -12.38 -3.99
CA PHE A 31 14.31 -13.15 -2.77
C PHE A 31 13.13 -14.06 -2.44
N PRO A 32 13.31 -15.40 -2.33
CA PRO A 32 12.25 -16.30 -1.91
C PRO A 32 11.79 -15.91 -0.49
N VAL A 33 10.53 -15.51 -0.38
CA VAL A 33 9.92 -15.10 0.87
C VAL A 33 9.59 -16.36 1.69
N PRO A 34 10.01 -16.44 2.97
CA PRO A 34 9.58 -17.54 3.83
C PRO A 34 8.05 -17.54 3.97
N GLU A 35 7.47 -18.74 3.92
CA GLU A 35 6.01 -18.96 4.02
C GLU A 35 5.43 -18.29 5.28
N ASN A 36 4.26 -17.65 5.16
CA ASN A 36 3.55 -16.97 6.26
C ASN A 36 4.30 -15.80 6.94
N ALA A 37 5.16 -15.09 6.21
CA ALA A 37 5.87 -13.93 6.75
C ALA A 37 4.91 -12.75 7.04
N THR A 38 4.99 -12.25 8.28
CA THR A 38 4.45 -10.94 8.65
C THR A 38 5.56 -9.91 8.54
N ARG A 39 5.30 -8.80 7.84
CA ARG A 39 6.26 -7.70 7.65
C ARG A 39 5.65 -6.39 8.14
N VAL A 40 6.24 -5.81 9.16
CA VAL A 40 5.95 -4.43 9.57
C VAL A 40 6.75 -3.51 8.66
N ALA A 41 6.07 -2.60 7.96
CA ALA A 41 6.76 -1.65 7.09
C ALA A 41 7.34 -0.50 7.93
N LYS A 42 8.50 0.01 7.52
CA LYS A 42 9.01 1.28 8.07
C LYS A 42 8.03 2.41 7.71
N PRO A 43 7.74 3.35 8.62
CA PRO A 43 6.77 4.42 8.38
C PRO A 43 7.02 5.19 7.09
N GLU A 44 8.28 5.45 6.71
CA GLU A 44 8.64 6.20 5.51
C GLU A 44 8.22 5.45 4.23
N ALA A 45 8.43 4.13 4.19
CA ALA A 45 8.02 3.31 3.05
C ALA A 45 6.49 3.23 2.94
N ALA A 46 5.79 3.23 4.06
CA ALA A 46 4.33 3.24 4.09
C ALA A 46 3.75 4.60 3.65
N VAL A 47 4.37 5.71 4.05
CA VAL A 47 4.05 7.06 3.56
C VAL A 47 4.20 7.12 2.05
N MET A 48 5.34 6.66 1.51
CA MET A 48 5.57 6.66 0.05
C MET A 48 4.53 5.83 -0.70
N ALA A 49 4.17 4.65 -0.18
CA ALA A 49 3.14 3.80 -0.77
C ALA A 49 1.77 4.51 -0.80
N LEU A 50 1.38 5.15 0.31
CA LEU A 50 0.13 5.90 0.39
C LEU A 50 0.12 7.14 -0.52
N GLN A 51 1.23 7.89 -0.60
CA GLN A 51 1.37 9.03 -1.52
C GLN A 51 1.24 8.59 -2.99
N GLN A 52 1.84 7.45 -3.34
CA GLN A 52 1.73 6.87 -4.68
C GLN A 52 0.28 6.43 -4.98
N TRP A 53 -0.38 5.74 -4.04
CA TRP A 53 -1.77 5.30 -4.21
C TRP A 53 -2.73 6.48 -4.32
N PHE A 54 -2.60 7.47 -3.43
CA PHE A 54 -3.41 8.69 -3.45
C PHE A 54 -3.02 9.66 -4.57
N GLN A 55 -2.03 9.30 -5.41
CA GLN A 55 -1.53 10.14 -6.50
C GLN A 55 -1.26 11.58 -6.05
N SER A 56 -0.72 11.70 -4.84
CA SER A 56 -0.54 12.96 -4.13
C SER A 56 0.86 12.94 -3.50
N PRO A 57 1.93 13.14 -4.30
CA PRO A 57 3.31 13.06 -3.82
C PRO A 57 3.61 14.09 -2.72
N ASP A 58 2.93 15.24 -2.76
CA ASP A 58 3.08 16.31 -1.76
C ASP A 58 2.06 16.21 -0.62
N ALA A 59 1.29 15.10 -0.54
CA ALA A 59 0.38 14.92 0.59
C ALA A 59 1.18 14.77 1.88
N LEU A 60 0.86 15.61 2.86
CA LEU A 60 1.34 15.44 4.23
C LEU A 60 0.57 14.28 4.87
N ILE A 61 1.20 13.11 4.90
CA ILE A 61 0.67 11.91 5.55
C ILE A 61 1.47 11.69 6.84
N THR A 62 0.77 11.61 7.97
CA THR A 62 1.36 11.42 9.30
C THR A 62 0.76 10.20 10.00
N ASP A 63 1.29 9.85 11.17
CA ASP A 63 0.82 8.74 12.01
C ASP A 63 0.71 7.39 11.26
N VAL A 64 1.59 7.19 10.28
CA VAL A 64 1.49 6.03 9.39
C VAL A 64 2.01 4.78 10.07
N GLN A 65 1.17 3.76 10.10
CA GLN A 65 1.54 2.41 10.51
C GLN A 65 1.04 1.45 9.45
N ALA A 66 1.89 0.51 9.05
CA ALA A 66 1.53 -0.46 8.04
C ALA A 66 2.13 -1.83 8.32
N ILE A 67 1.33 -2.85 8.04
CA ILE A 67 1.74 -4.25 8.17
C ILE A 67 1.22 -5.02 6.96
N ASN A 68 2.02 -5.94 6.47
CA ASN A 68 1.65 -6.89 5.42
C ASN A 68 1.78 -8.31 5.97
N LYS A 69 0.85 -9.16 5.58
CA LYS A 69 0.90 -10.59 5.79
C LYS A 69 0.74 -11.27 4.44
N SER A 70 1.75 -12.02 4.04
CA SER A 70 1.71 -12.82 2.82
C SER A 70 1.48 -14.28 3.19
N GLY A 71 0.40 -14.87 2.68
CA GLY A 71 0.08 -16.29 2.81
C GLY A 71 0.07 -16.99 1.44
N ASN A 72 -0.14 -18.31 1.47
CA ASN A 72 -0.07 -19.16 0.27
C ASN A 72 -1.17 -18.84 -0.76
N GLU A 73 -2.36 -18.47 -0.29
CA GLU A 73 -3.54 -18.21 -1.15
C GLU A 73 -3.87 -16.72 -1.29
N ALA A 74 -3.44 -15.89 -0.34
CA ALA A 74 -3.73 -14.46 -0.35
C ALA A 74 -2.65 -13.66 0.39
N SER A 75 -2.43 -12.42 -0.08
CA SER A 75 -1.68 -11.41 0.67
C SER A 75 -2.64 -10.32 1.12
N SER A 76 -2.42 -9.77 2.32
CA SER A 76 -3.20 -8.67 2.88
C SER A 76 -2.26 -7.64 3.49
N SER A 77 -2.58 -6.36 3.28
CA SER A 77 -1.86 -5.24 3.86
C SER A 77 -2.85 -4.32 4.56
N TRP A 78 -2.47 -3.85 5.74
CA TRP A 78 -3.25 -2.94 6.57
C TRP A 78 -2.45 -1.68 6.79
N PHE A 79 -3.11 -0.52 6.62
CA PHE A 79 -2.52 0.80 6.79
C PHE A 79 -3.41 1.63 7.70
N SER A 80 -2.84 2.24 8.73
CA SER A 80 -3.45 3.33 9.50
C SER A 80 -2.68 4.60 9.16
N PHE A 81 -3.38 5.72 8.97
CA PHE A 81 -2.77 6.98 8.59
C PHE A 81 -3.62 8.20 8.97
N SER A 82 -2.97 9.35 9.03
CA SER A 82 -3.58 10.67 9.09
C SER A 82 -3.25 11.45 7.82
N VAL A 83 -4.26 11.96 7.11
CA VAL A 83 -4.08 12.77 5.89
C VAL A 83 -5.26 13.70 5.67
N GLY A 84 -5.02 14.85 5.04
CA GLY A 84 -6.09 15.76 4.63
C GLY A 84 -7.10 15.09 3.68
N ARG A 85 -8.31 15.65 3.63
CA ARG A 85 -9.46 15.11 2.89
C ARG A 85 -9.20 14.96 1.38
N ARG A 86 -8.58 15.95 0.76
CA ARG A 86 -8.44 16.07 -0.71
C ARG A 86 -7.69 14.89 -1.36
N PRO A 87 -6.53 14.41 -0.85
CA PRO A 87 -5.89 13.19 -1.34
C PRO A 87 -6.82 11.97 -1.35
N VAL A 88 -7.59 11.77 -0.28
CA VAL A 88 -8.48 10.61 -0.12
C VAL A 88 -9.67 10.70 -1.08
N GLU A 89 -10.28 11.87 -1.20
CA GLU A 89 -11.38 12.08 -2.16
C GLU A 89 -10.95 11.83 -3.60
N LYS A 90 -9.78 12.38 -3.98
CA LYS A 90 -9.20 12.10 -5.30
C LYS A 90 -8.99 10.62 -5.53
N TYR A 91 -8.49 9.91 -4.52
CA TYR A 91 -8.30 8.46 -4.60
C TYR A 91 -9.62 7.72 -4.82
N ILE A 92 -10.64 8.01 -4.00
CA ILE A 92 -11.98 7.43 -4.10
C ILE A 92 -12.56 7.65 -5.52
N ILE A 93 -12.49 8.88 -6.03
CA ILE A 93 -13.01 9.23 -7.35
C ILE A 93 -12.22 8.53 -8.46
N ASN A 94 -10.89 8.62 -8.44
CA ASN A 94 -10.03 8.07 -9.49
C ASN A 94 -10.13 6.54 -9.59
N LYS A 95 -10.30 5.87 -8.45
CA LYS A 95 -10.47 4.41 -8.37
C LYS A 95 -11.92 3.96 -8.45
N LYS A 96 -12.86 4.92 -8.56
CA LYS A 96 -14.31 4.67 -8.60
C LYS A 96 -14.75 3.75 -7.45
N LEU A 97 -14.24 4.03 -6.24
CA LEU A 97 -14.60 3.23 -5.08
C LEU A 97 -16.07 3.49 -4.74
N SER A 98 -16.80 2.41 -4.48
CA SER A 98 -18.20 2.46 -4.09
C SER A 98 -18.30 2.68 -2.59
N GLN A 99 -19.12 3.66 -2.17
CA GLN A 99 -19.46 3.84 -0.77
C GLN A 99 -20.50 2.79 -0.36
N ASN A 100 -20.28 2.16 0.79
CA ASN A 100 -21.13 1.12 1.34
C ASN A 100 -21.31 1.33 2.86
N THR A 101 -22.36 0.73 3.43
CA THR A 101 -22.59 0.73 4.88
C THR A 101 -21.55 -0.13 5.60
N LEU A 102 -20.95 0.40 6.67
CA LEU A 102 -20.00 -0.32 7.50
C LEU A 102 -20.73 -1.02 8.64
N THR A 103 -21.07 -2.30 8.46
CA THR A 103 -21.64 -3.14 9.52
C THR A 103 -20.54 -3.83 10.35
N PRO A 104 -20.84 -4.32 11.56
CA PRO A 104 -19.89 -5.13 12.34
C PRO A 104 -19.37 -6.35 11.56
N GLU A 105 -20.21 -6.99 10.76
CA GLU A 105 -19.83 -8.13 9.92
C GLU A 105 -18.83 -7.74 8.84
N ILE A 106 -18.96 -6.54 8.25
CA ILE A 106 -17.99 -6.02 7.28
C ILE A 106 -16.67 -5.67 7.96
N LEU A 107 -16.72 -5.07 9.16
CA LEU A 107 -15.51 -4.80 9.95
C LEU A 107 -14.72 -6.09 10.18
N GLU A 108 -15.38 -7.17 10.59
CA GLU A 108 -14.74 -8.46 10.83
C GLU A 108 -14.24 -9.11 9.53
N SER A 109 -15.12 -9.24 8.54
CA SER A 109 -14.83 -9.98 7.30
C SER A 109 -13.86 -9.29 6.35
N THR A 110 -13.80 -7.95 6.36
CA THR A 110 -13.02 -7.13 5.42
C THR A 110 -11.83 -6.42 6.07
N PHE A 111 -12.03 -5.86 7.27
CA PHE A 111 -10.98 -5.07 7.93
C PHE A 111 -10.17 -5.91 8.93
N SER A 112 -10.72 -7.01 9.43
CA SER A 112 -10.04 -7.97 10.31
C SER A 112 -9.72 -9.31 9.62
N THR A 113 -9.91 -9.40 8.30
CA THR A 113 -9.57 -10.58 7.49
C THR A 113 -8.16 -11.07 7.82
N ASN A 114 -7.90 -12.37 7.85
CA ASN A 114 -6.57 -12.95 8.09
C ASN A 114 -5.91 -12.60 9.43
N ASN A 115 -6.68 -12.02 10.36
CA ASN A 115 -6.29 -11.58 11.69
C ASN A 115 -5.01 -10.70 11.67
N PRO A 116 -5.14 -9.37 11.50
CA PRO A 116 -3.99 -8.48 11.44
C PRO A 116 -3.16 -8.65 12.72
N PRO A 117 -1.86 -9.01 12.63
CA PRO A 117 -1.04 -9.32 13.81
C PRO A 117 -0.56 -8.05 14.53
N ALA A 118 -1.35 -6.98 14.50
CA ALA A 118 -0.98 -5.65 14.94
C ALA A 118 -1.92 -5.15 16.05
N SER A 119 -1.37 -4.93 17.25
CA SER A 119 -2.10 -4.41 18.40
C SER A 119 -2.63 -2.98 18.23
N TRP A 120 -2.11 -2.24 17.24
CA TRP A 120 -2.54 -0.89 16.90
C TRP A 120 -3.73 -0.86 15.92
N TRP A 121 -4.11 -2.02 15.37
CA TRP A 121 -5.18 -2.09 14.37
C TRP A 121 -6.55 -2.07 15.01
N HIS A 122 -7.19 -0.90 14.97
CA HIS A 122 -8.54 -0.69 15.49
C HIS A 122 -9.38 0.12 14.48
N PRO A 123 -9.95 -0.53 13.44
CA PRO A 123 -10.73 0.18 12.41
C PRO A 123 -11.95 0.91 12.97
N THR A 124 -12.52 0.42 14.09
CA THR A 124 -13.60 1.07 14.83
C THR A 124 -13.21 2.43 15.42
N ALA A 125 -11.93 2.68 15.67
CA ALA A 125 -11.45 3.94 16.23
C ALA A 125 -11.57 5.13 15.24
N VAL A 126 -11.81 4.87 13.95
CA VAL A 126 -12.07 5.91 12.95
C VAL A 126 -13.47 6.50 13.10
N ASN A 127 -14.39 5.79 13.77
CA ASN A 127 -15.75 6.20 14.10
C ASN A 127 -16.53 6.70 12.87
N GLN A 128 -16.86 5.78 11.96
CA GLN A 128 -17.62 6.04 10.73
C GLN A 128 -18.64 4.92 10.52
N GLU A 129 -19.74 5.25 9.83
CA GLU A 129 -20.82 4.31 9.50
C GLU A 129 -20.74 3.81 8.04
N THR A 130 -19.79 4.33 7.27
CA THR A 130 -19.59 3.95 5.88
C THR A 130 -18.13 3.68 5.58
N TYR A 131 -17.89 2.92 4.52
CA TYR A 131 -16.57 2.63 3.99
C TYR A 131 -16.62 2.63 2.46
N PHE A 132 -15.46 2.74 1.84
CA PHE A 132 -15.30 2.70 0.39
C PHE A 132 -14.62 1.40 -0.01
N SER A 133 -15.11 0.76 -1.07
CA SER A 133 -14.50 -0.47 -1.59
C SER A 133 -14.42 -0.50 -3.11
N GLY A 134 -13.50 -1.30 -3.63
CA GLY A 134 -13.30 -1.46 -5.07
C GLY A 134 -12.04 -2.23 -5.39
N THR A 135 -11.45 -1.94 -6.54
CA THR A 135 -10.24 -2.60 -7.02
C THR A 135 -9.21 -1.57 -7.47
N ASP A 136 -7.95 -1.78 -7.09
CA ASP A 136 -6.82 -0.98 -7.56
C ASP A 136 -5.64 -1.89 -7.92
N GLN A 137 -5.15 -1.79 -9.16
CA GLN A 137 -4.03 -2.62 -9.67
C GLN A 137 -4.21 -4.14 -9.43
N GLY A 138 -5.44 -4.64 -9.60
CA GLY A 138 -5.76 -6.05 -9.36
C GLY A 138 -5.84 -6.46 -7.89
N ARG A 139 -5.78 -5.50 -6.96
CA ARG A 139 -5.99 -5.71 -5.52
C ARG A 139 -7.40 -5.28 -5.13
N SER A 140 -8.07 -6.04 -4.28
CA SER A 140 -9.26 -5.56 -3.59
C SER A 140 -8.86 -4.50 -2.57
N VAL A 141 -9.64 -3.43 -2.49
CA VAL A 141 -9.38 -2.30 -1.60
C VAL A 141 -10.60 -2.03 -0.73
N ALA A 142 -10.38 -1.76 0.55
CA ALA A 142 -11.39 -1.30 1.49
C ALA A 142 -10.83 -0.16 2.36
N LEU A 143 -11.53 0.96 2.43
CA LEU A 143 -11.08 2.21 3.04
C LEU A 143 -12.15 2.77 3.97
N ILE A 144 -11.80 3.03 5.22
CA ILE A 144 -12.60 3.88 6.12
C ILE A 144 -11.83 5.17 6.31
N TYR A 145 -12.50 6.31 6.16
CA TYR A 145 -11.89 7.61 6.34
C TYR A 145 -12.85 8.58 7.04
N ASN A 146 -12.34 9.25 8.07
CA ASN A 146 -13.06 10.29 8.79
C ASN A 146 -12.44 11.66 8.46
N PRO A 147 -13.15 12.55 7.75
CA PRO A 147 -12.62 13.84 7.34
C PRO A 147 -12.40 14.82 8.51
N ASP A 148 -13.15 14.67 9.60
CA ASP A 148 -13.09 15.57 10.76
C ASP A 148 -11.82 15.32 11.58
N THR A 149 -11.49 14.04 11.80
CA THR A 149 -10.27 13.64 12.51
C THR A 149 -9.07 13.47 11.58
N LYS A 150 -9.29 13.51 10.26
CA LYS A 150 -8.30 13.27 9.19
C LYS A 150 -7.68 11.87 9.25
N ARG A 151 -8.29 10.94 9.99
CA ARG A 151 -7.79 9.57 10.17
C ARG A 151 -8.44 8.62 9.19
N GLY A 152 -7.66 7.66 8.72
CA GLY A 152 -8.15 6.59 7.86
C GLY A 152 -7.46 5.27 8.12
N VAL A 153 -8.17 4.20 7.76
CA VAL A 153 -7.63 2.86 7.68
C VAL A 153 -7.91 2.27 6.31
N LEU A 154 -6.93 1.60 5.75
CA LEU A 154 -6.97 1.02 4.42
C LEU A 154 -6.51 -0.43 4.48
N VAL A 155 -7.29 -1.32 3.89
CA VAL A 155 -6.93 -2.71 3.67
C VAL A 155 -6.84 -2.97 2.19
N THR A 156 -5.75 -3.61 1.78
CA THR A 156 -5.60 -4.12 0.42
C THR A 156 -5.37 -5.62 0.47
N SER A 157 -6.07 -6.39 -0.35
CA SER A 157 -5.86 -7.82 -0.46
C SER A 157 -5.72 -8.27 -1.91
N THR A 158 -4.87 -9.27 -2.12
CA THR A 158 -4.72 -9.95 -3.41
C THR A 158 -4.94 -11.42 -3.20
N LYS A 159 -5.88 -12.01 -3.95
CA LYS A 159 -5.99 -13.46 -4.09
C LYS A 159 -4.92 -13.91 -5.07
N LYS A 160 -4.07 -14.84 -4.68
CA LYS A 160 -3.09 -15.44 -5.59
C LYS A 160 -3.88 -16.30 -6.57
N LEU A 161 -3.86 -15.94 -7.86
CA LEU A 161 -4.37 -16.83 -8.90
C LEU A 161 -3.41 -18.01 -9.00
N ASN A 162 -3.92 -19.22 -8.76
CA ASN A 162 -3.21 -20.47 -9.02
C ASN A 162 -3.07 -20.69 -10.53
#